data_AF-A0A373N9J1-F1
#
_entry.id   AF-A0A373N9J1-F1
#
_cell.length_a   1.000
_cell.length_b   1.000
_cell.length_c   1.000
_cell.angle_alpha   90.00
_cell.angle_beta   90.00
_cell.angle_gamma   90.00
#
_symmetry.space_group_name_H-M   'P 1'
#
loop_
_entity.id
_entity.type
_entity.pdbx_description
1 polymer ?
#
loop_
_entity_poly.entity_id
_entity_poly.type
_entity_poly.pdbx_seq_one_letter_code
_entity_poly.pdbx_strand_id
1 'polypeptide(L)'
;MRGQSFYDWCIENNRENLLSEWEYNKNYPLTPHNCARGTSKKVWWKCKKGHEWQASVGYRAKFARPCPICNGTHTLVTGVNDLMTVNPKLANEWDYDLNGELTPSMILPRSMKKVWWICEKGHRYQSTVDNRTKGSGCPICSKERKTSMPEKAVYFYVLKYFKDAIDNYKAVWLGKSEIDIYVPSLRLAIEYDGERWHQDVEKDKKKDLLLKQHDIVIVRFREPKCPKLEDDSICIITEKPTSNATHMNHAIQKMFKYINSTYNCNINADVNIDRDSIEIFNMYQHEMKLGSLAVVNPILAKEWNYNKNGKLIPEKVFANAGIKVWWRCKNGHEWMAVIASRNNGVGCPFCSGKRSWTGFNDLKTKCPDVAKEWNYEKNEIKGPEYIAYSSNKKVWWKCSVCGFEWQSKVNNRTSNLHTGCPKCAKNLNKQVETSRVNRIKKRGSLLKQYPLLCREWDYDKNLIAPSEVTSGSKCKVWWICPKGHSYQADVNKRTGKKPTGCPYCSGRKILRGYNDLATRYPTIVEEWDYEKNIILPTAIGSGSNRKVWWKCKKCGREWEATPNKRVGRNQGCPYCRKKKDTK
;
A
#
# COMPACT_ATOMS: atom_id res chain seq x y z
N MET A 1 44.33 -53.98 38.57
CA MET A 1 44.45 -53.32 37.26
C MET A 1 44.71 -51.79 37.31
N ARG A 2 45.24 -51.19 38.40
CA ARG A 2 45.61 -49.75 38.44
C ARG A 2 47.09 -49.45 38.11
N GLY A 3 47.91 -50.48 37.88
CA GLY A 3 49.35 -50.35 37.58
C GLY A 3 49.78 -50.85 36.20
N GLN A 4 48.85 -51.33 35.35
CA GLN A 4 49.19 -51.79 34.01
C GLN A 4 49.55 -50.61 33.10
N SER A 5 50.59 -50.78 32.28
CA SER A 5 50.95 -49.78 31.28
C SER A 5 49.82 -49.57 30.28
N PHE A 6 49.75 -48.38 29.70
CA PHE A 6 48.76 -48.07 28.69
C PHE A 6 48.97 -48.91 27.42
N TYR A 7 50.22 -49.21 27.08
CA TYR A 7 50.58 -50.08 25.96
C TYR A 7 50.06 -51.50 26.13
N ASP A 8 50.42 -52.18 27.23
CA ASP A 8 50.05 -53.58 27.44
C ASP A 8 48.53 -53.75 27.48
N TRP A 9 47.85 -52.82 28.17
CA TRP A 9 46.39 -52.79 28.20
C TRP A 9 45.80 -52.63 26.80
N CYS A 10 46.39 -51.79 25.95
CA CYS A 10 45.92 -51.60 24.59
C CYS A 10 46.03 -52.88 23.75
N ILE A 11 47.14 -53.62 23.85
CA ILE A 11 47.33 -54.89 23.12
C ILE A 11 46.34 -55.95 23.64
N GLU A 12 46.24 -56.14 24.96
CA GLU A 12 45.35 -57.15 25.55
C GLU A 12 43.86 -56.93 25.23
N ASN A 13 43.46 -55.69 24.93
CA ASN A 13 42.07 -55.33 24.68
C ASN A 13 41.78 -55.02 23.19
N ASN A 14 42.72 -55.27 22.27
CA ASN A 14 42.61 -54.94 20.84
C ASN A 14 42.29 -53.44 20.61
N ARG A 15 43.07 -52.56 21.25
CA ARG A 15 42.93 -51.09 21.24
C ARG A 15 44.19 -50.39 20.73
N GLU A 16 44.88 -51.01 19.78
CA GLU A 16 46.06 -50.50 19.08
C GLU A 16 45.75 -49.17 18.37
N ASN A 17 44.48 -48.94 18.02
CA ASN A 17 44.02 -47.68 17.47
C ASN A 17 44.38 -46.49 18.39
N LEU A 18 44.33 -46.65 19.71
CA LEU A 18 44.73 -45.58 20.63
C LEU A 18 46.24 -45.35 20.65
N LEU A 19 47.04 -46.40 20.48
CA LEU A 19 48.50 -46.29 20.39
C LEU A 19 48.91 -45.55 19.11
N SER A 20 48.20 -45.82 18.00
CA SER A 20 48.42 -45.11 16.73
C SER A 20 48.04 -43.63 16.77
N GLU A 21 47.24 -43.21 17.77
CA GLU A 21 46.89 -41.81 17.98
C GLU A 21 47.79 -41.10 18.99
N TRP A 22 48.80 -41.76 19.58
CA TRP A 22 49.70 -41.12 20.55
C TRP A 22 50.76 -40.24 19.86
N GLU A 23 50.87 -38.98 20.27
CA GLU A 23 51.91 -38.08 19.74
C GLU A 23 53.23 -38.18 20.50
N TYR A 24 54.09 -39.08 20.04
CA TYR A 24 55.35 -39.41 20.71
C TYR A 24 56.26 -38.19 20.94
N ASN A 25 56.44 -37.33 19.93
CA ASN A 25 57.32 -36.17 20.02
C ASN A 25 56.84 -35.15 21.04
N LYS A 26 55.52 -34.92 21.13
CA LYS A 26 54.93 -33.93 22.06
C LYS A 26 54.76 -34.46 23.48
N ASN A 27 54.76 -35.78 23.65
CA ASN A 27 54.58 -36.43 24.94
C ASN A 27 55.90 -36.86 25.58
N TYR A 28 57.01 -36.89 24.84
CA TYR A 28 58.32 -37.28 25.37
C TYR A 28 58.69 -36.48 26.64
N PRO A 29 59.21 -37.13 27.71
CA PRO A 29 59.65 -38.53 27.81
C PRO A 29 58.55 -39.55 28.18
N LEU A 30 57.28 -39.15 28.21
CA LEU A 30 56.15 -40.02 28.51
C LEU A 30 55.77 -40.86 27.28
N THR A 31 55.80 -42.18 27.42
CA THR A 31 55.45 -43.16 26.39
C THR A 31 54.28 -44.04 26.85
N PRO A 32 53.57 -44.71 25.93
CA PRO A 32 52.53 -45.68 26.32
C PRO A 32 53.04 -46.79 27.27
N HIS A 33 54.33 -47.15 27.20
CA HIS A 33 54.94 -48.18 28.06
C HIS A 33 55.17 -47.71 29.50
N ASN A 34 55.50 -46.43 29.72
CA ASN A 34 55.77 -45.88 31.05
C ASN A 34 54.61 -45.04 31.63
N CYS A 35 53.46 -45.07 30.96
CA CYS A 35 52.25 -44.37 31.38
C CYS A 35 51.19 -45.36 31.85
N ALA A 36 50.71 -45.23 33.09
CA ALA A 36 49.64 -46.10 33.59
C ALA A 36 48.31 -45.82 32.87
N ARG A 37 47.62 -46.87 32.41
CA ARG A 37 46.34 -46.77 31.65
C ARG A 37 45.30 -45.88 32.33
N GLY A 38 45.23 -45.86 33.66
CA GLY A 38 44.22 -45.14 34.43
C GLY A 38 44.55 -43.71 34.81
N THR A 39 45.67 -43.16 34.35
CA THR A 39 46.10 -41.83 34.78
C THR A 39 45.18 -40.70 34.29
N SER A 40 45.02 -39.67 35.11
CA SER A 40 44.38 -38.41 34.73
C SER A 40 45.29 -37.47 33.93
N LYS A 41 46.58 -37.81 33.75
CA LYS A 41 47.53 -37.01 32.97
C LYS A 41 46.99 -36.80 31.55
N LYS A 42 46.91 -35.53 31.12
CA LYS A 42 46.58 -35.13 29.76
C LYS A 42 47.82 -35.23 28.88
N VAL A 43 47.67 -35.91 27.76
CA VAL A 43 48.72 -36.07 26.75
C VAL A 43 48.19 -35.64 25.39
N TRP A 44 49.08 -35.37 24.45
CA TRP A 44 48.76 -35.05 23.07
C TRP A 44 48.39 -36.30 22.30
N TRP A 45 47.29 -36.21 21.56
CA TRP A 45 46.81 -37.23 20.64
C TRP A 45 46.72 -36.62 19.25
N LYS A 46 46.95 -37.41 18.21
CA LYS A 46 46.74 -37.03 16.81
C LYS A 46 45.92 -38.08 16.09
N CYS A 47 44.90 -37.65 15.39
CA CYS A 47 44.09 -38.56 14.60
C CYS A 47 44.67 -38.73 13.20
N LYS A 48 44.13 -39.70 12.46
CA LYS A 48 44.52 -39.96 11.05
C LYS A 48 44.40 -38.73 10.13
N LYS A 49 43.53 -37.75 10.46
CA LYS A 49 43.39 -36.50 9.71
C LYS A 49 44.40 -35.42 10.11
N GLY A 50 45.34 -35.73 11.00
CA GLY A 50 46.38 -34.82 11.47
C GLY A 50 45.96 -33.84 12.57
N HIS A 51 44.69 -33.85 13.01
CA HIS A 51 44.26 -32.98 14.12
C HIS A 51 44.85 -33.45 15.44
N GLU A 52 45.38 -32.49 16.20
CA GLU A 52 46.03 -32.73 17.49
C GLU A 52 45.20 -32.16 18.64
N TRP A 53 45.05 -32.91 19.73
CA TRP A 53 44.30 -32.47 20.92
C TRP A 53 44.84 -33.09 22.20
N GLN A 54 44.55 -32.46 23.34
CA GLN A 54 44.90 -33.00 24.64
C GLN A 54 43.71 -33.71 25.30
N ALA A 55 43.95 -34.92 25.82
CA ALA A 55 42.98 -35.66 26.62
C ALA A 55 43.70 -36.57 27.62
N SER A 56 43.03 -36.93 28.72
CA SER A 56 43.64 -37.83 29.70
C SER A 56 43.64 -39.28 29.21
N VAL A 57 44.72 -40.00 29.51
CA VAL A 57 44.89 -41.41 29.13
C VAL A 57 43.79 -42.28 29.72
N GLY A 58 43.48 -42.11 31.00
CA GLY A 58 42.41 -42.83 31.69
C GLY A 58 41.03 -42.64 31.07
N TYR A 59 40.71 -41.41 30.63
CA TYR A 59 39.45 -41.08 29.97
C TYR A 59 39.39 -41.67 28.56
N ARG A 60 40.47 -41.54 27.79
CA ARG A 60 40.59 -42.12 26.43
C ARG A 60 40.48 -43.63 26.44
N ALA A 61 41.13 -44.30 27.38
CA ALA A 61 41.05 -45.75 27.54
C ALA A 61 39.62 -46.19 27.93
N LYS A 62 38.97 -45.50 28.90
CA LYS A 62 37.61 -45.84 29.36
C LYS A 62 36.54 -45.63 28.30
N PHE A 63 36.56 -44.49 27.60
CA PHE A 63 35.44 -44.07 26.73
C PHE A 63 35.72 -44.14 25.23
N ALA A 64 36.97 -44.33 24.82
CA ALA A 64 37.37 -44.45 23.41
C ALA A 64 36.87 -43.31 22.50
N ARG A 65 36.63 -42.11 23.04
CA ARG A 65 35.99 -41.02 22.27
C ARG A 65 36.86 -40.65 21.05
N PRO A 66 36.24 -40.45 19.87
CA PRO A 66 36.96 -40.06 18.66
C PRO A 66 37.50 -38.63 18.80
N CYS A 67 38.35 -38.23 17.84
CA CYS A 67 38.90 -36.88 17.76
C CYS A 67 37.81 -35.81 17.95
N PRO A 68 37.94 -34.92 18.96
CA PRO A 68 36.91 -33.93 19.27
C PRO A 68 36.79 -32.85 18.18
N ILE A 69 37.86 -32.63 17.41
CA ILE A 69 37.91 -31.71 16.28
C ILE A 69 37.14 -32.30 15.09
N CYS A 70 37.49 -33.53 14.67
CA CYS A 70 36.77 -34.24 13.59
C CYS A 70 35.27 -34.37 13.87
N ASN A 71 34.92 -34.65 15.13
CA ASN A 71 33.53 -34.87 15.54
C ASN A 71 32.80 -33.57 15.94
N GLY A 72 33.49 -32.42 15.92
CA GLY A 72 32.91 -31.10 16.21
C GLY A 72 32.22 -30.99 17.58
N THR A 73 32.77 -31.63 18.62
CA THR A 73 32.08 -31.78 19.92
C THR A 73 32.30 -30.60 20.85
N HIS A 74 33.54 -30.41 21.33
CA HIS A 74 33.88 -29.39 22.33
C HIS A 74 35.21 -28.67 22.05
N THR A 75 35.93 -29.06 20.99
CA THR A 75 37.17 -28.40 20.56
C THR A 75 36.89 -27.69 19.24
N LEU A 76 36.89 -26.35 19.25
CA LEU A 76 36.74 -25.52 18.05
C LEU A 76 38.10 -25.24 17.43
N VAL A 77 38.22 -25.44 16.13
CA VAL A 77 39.35 -25.02 15.30
C VAL A 77 38.78 -24.27 14.10
N THR A 78 39.01 -22.96 14.06
CA THR A 78 38.57 -22.08 12.98
C THR A 78 39.18 -22.52 11.64
N GLY A 79 38.37 -22.53 10.59
CA GLY A 79 38.72 -23.03 9.26
C GLY A 79 38.64 -24.55 9.12
N VAL A 80 38.24 -25.28 10.16
CA VAL A 80 38.21 -26.75 10.17
C VAL A 80 36.83 -27.27 10.55
N ASN A 81 36.35 -26.93 11.75
CA ASN A 81 35.11 -27.49 12.30
C ASN A 81 34.14 -26.46 12.87
N ASP A 82 34.40 -25.18 12.62
CA ASP A 82 33.47 -24.10 12.92
C ASP A 82 32.23 -24.14 12.00
N LEU A 83 31.18 -23.43 12.40
CA LEU A 83 29.91 -23.40 11.68
C LEU A 83 30.05 -22.85 10.27
N MET A 84 30.90 -21.84 10.06
CA MET A 84 31.12 -21.27 8.72
C MET A 84 31.67 -22.33 7.78
N THR A 85 32.74 -23.01 8.20
CA THR A 85 33.40 -24.05 7.39
C THR A 85 32.49 -25.25 7.15
N VAL A 86 31.80 -25.75 8.17
CA VAL A 86 31.03 -27.01 8.08
C VAL A 86 29.65 -26.80 7.45
N ASN A 87 29.02 -25.63 7.64
CA ASN A 87 27.70 -25.35 7.10
C ASN A 87 27.58 -23.90 6.60
N PRO A 88 28.21 -23.57 5.45
CA PRO A 88 28.20 -22.22 4.89
C PRO A 88 26.79 -21.70 4.58
N LYS A 89 25.89 -22.60 4.15
CA LYS A 89 24.49 -22.25 3.87
C LYS A 89 23.76 -21.78 5.12
N LEU A 90 23.93 -22.49 6.24
CA LEU A 90 23.32 -22.08 7.50
C LEU A 90 24.02 -20.84 8.07
N ALA A 91 25.34 -20.72 7.95
CA ALA A 91 26.08 -19.53 8.36
C ALA A 91 25.61 -18.27 7.63
N ASN A 92 25.13 -18.39 6.39
CA ASN A 92 24.49 -17.27 5.67
C ASN A 92 23.20 -16.77 6.33
N GLU A 93 22.57 -17.54 7.21
CA GLU A 93 21.42 -17.09 8.00
C GLU A 93 21.80 -16.40 9.31
N TRP A 94 23.09 -16.21 9.59
CA TRP A 94 23.54 -15.49 10.78
C TRP A 94 23.11 -14.02 10.75
N ASP A 95 22.58 -13.50 11.86
CA ASP A 95 22.27 -12.09 12.02
C ASP A 95 23.48 -11.36 12.62
N TYR A 96 24.32 -10.78 11.76
CA TYR A 96 25.53 -10.07 12.18
C TYR A 96 25.24 -8.79 12.98
N ASP A 97 24.11 -8.13 12.73
CA ASP A 97 23.76 -6.90 13.45
C ASP A 97 23.40 -7.19 14.91
N LEU A 98 22.70 -8.30 15.16
CA LEU A 98 22.19 -8.64 16.51
C LEU A 98 23.11 -9.57 17.31
N ASN A 99 24.08 -10.22 16.67
CA ASN A 99 25.06 -11.06 17.37
C ASN A 99 26.37 -10.33 17.71
N GLY A 100 26.53 -9.08 17.28
CA GLY A 100 27.72 -8.26 17.55
C GLY A 100 28.98 -8.94 17.00
N GLU A 101 30.02 -9.05 17.83
CA GLU A 101 31.31 -9.63 17.43
C GLU A 101 31.29 -11.16 17.29
N LEU A 102 30.21 -11.84 17.73
CA LEU A 102 30.13 -13.29 17.62
C LEU A 102 29.83 -13.70 16.17
N THR A 103 30.77 -14.43 15.56
CA THR A 103 30.68 -14.89 14.18
C THR A 103 30.50 -16.41 14.07
N PRO A 104 30.00 -16.92 12.91
CA PRO A 104 29.92 -18.36 12.65
C PRO A 104 31.27 -19.11 12.72
N SER A 105 32.41 -18.43 12.52
CA SER A 105 33.74 -19.05 12.63
C SER A 105 34.22 -19.25 14.07
N MET A 106 33.50 -18.66 15.04
CA MET A 106 33.79 -18.72 16.48
C MET A 106 32.90 -19.72 17.23
N ILE A 107 32.14 -20.56 16.52
CA ILE A 107 31.19 -21.47 17.15
C ILE A 107 31.13 -22.84 16.45
N LEU A 108 31.00 -23.90 17.24
CA LEU A 108 30.77 -25.25 16.73
C LEU A 108 29.32 -25.42 16.25
N PRO A 109 29.06 -26.19 15.18
CA PRO A 109 27.70 -26.50 14.69
C PRO A 109 26.76 -27.14 15.74
N ARG A 110 27.32 -27.85 16.73
CA ARG A 110 26.57 -28.51 17.82
C ARG A 110 26.45 -27.67 19.09
N SER A 111 26.79 -26.37 19.02
CA SER A 111 26.72 -25.49 20.19
C SER A 111 25.28 -25.25 20.65
N MET A 112 25.05 -25.38 21.95
CA MET A 112 23.78 -25.04 22.58
C MET A 112 23.61 -23.52 22.78
N LYS A 113 24.59 -22.70 22.37
CA LYS A 113 24.48 -21.24 22.47
C LYS A 113 23.33 -20.73 21.61
N LYS A 114 22.45 -19.93 22.21
CA LYS A 114 21.34 -19.26 21.53
C LYS A 114 21.85 -17.99 20.87
N VAL A 115 21.60 -17.85 19.57
CA VAL A 115 22.05 -16.73 18.74
C VAL A 115 20.90 -16.24 17.87
N TRP A 116 21.04 -15.04 17.31
CA TRP A 116 20.10 -14.46 16.37
C TRP A 116 20.33 -14.98 14.95
N TRP A 117 19.24 -15.35 14.30
CA TRP A 117 19.19 -15.79 12.91
C TRP A 117 18.28 -14.86 12.12
N ILE A 118 18.64 -14.63 10.87
CA ILE A 118 17.82 -13.94 9.88
C ILE A 118 17.58 -14.86 8.69
N CYS A 119 16.32 -15.29 8.51
CA CYS A 119 15.98 -16.14 7.38
C CYS A 119 15.91 -15.35 6.06
N GLU A 120 15.70 -16.05 4.95
CA GLU A 120 15.56 -15.43 3.63
C GLU A 120 14.39 -14.45 3.47
N LYS A 121 13.34 -14.57 4.31
CA LYS A 121 12.23 -13.60 4.38
C LYS A 121 12.53 -12.42 5.32
N GLY A 122 13.76 -12.31 5.83
CA GLY A 122 14.16 -11.23 6.74
C GLY A 122 13.64 -11.36 8.17
N HIS A 123 12.93 -12.45 8.52
CA HIS A 123 12.51 -12.69 9.89
C HIS A 123 13.72 -12.91 10.80
N ARG A 124 13.83 -12.09 11.84
CA ARG A 124 14.86 -12.20 12.88
C ARG A 124 14.31 -13.00 14.06
N TYR A 125 15.03 -14.03 14.50
CA TYR A 125 14.60 -14.91 15.58
C TYR A 125 15.78 -15.56 16.28
N GLN A 126 15.58 -15.97 17.53
CA GLN A 126 16.61 -16.68 18.30
C GLN A 126 16.41 -18.20 18.25
N SER A 127 17.49 -18.94 18.04
CA SER A 127 17.55 -20.40 18.19
C SER A 127 18.96 -20.84 18.55
N THR A 128 19.11 -22.05 19.11
CA THR A 128 20.45 -22.62 19.35
C THR A 128 21.09 -23.04 18.03
N VAL A 129 22.43 -22.96 17.94
CA VAL A 129 23.16 -23.41 16.76
C VAL A 129 22.91 -24.89 16.50
N ASP A 130 22.91 -25.72 17.54
CA ASP A 130 22.60 -27.15 17.47
C ASP A 130 21.26 -27.45 16.79
N ASN A 131 20.19 -26.77 17.21
CA ASN A 131 18.86 -26.97 16.62
C ASN A 131 18.83 -26.54 15.16
N ARG A 132 19.47 -25.42 14.81
CA ARG A 132 19.53 -24.97 13.41
C ARG A 132 20.35 -25.91 12.54
N THR A 133 21.47 -26.42 13.04
CA THR A 133 22.32 -27.42 12.35
C THR A 133 21.56 -28.72 12.09
N LYS A 134 20.68 -29.13 13.01
CA LYS A 134 19.77 -30.28 12.83
C LYS A 134 18.65 -30.04 11.79
N GLY A 135 18.56 -28.83 11.23
CA GLY A 135 17.60 -28.49 10.18
C GLY A 135 16.35 -27.77 10.66
N SER A 136 16.28 -27.30 11.92
CA SER A 136 15.16 -26.44 12.32
C SER A 136 15.19 -25.14 11.52
N GLY A 137 14.04 -24.77 10.93
CA GLY A 137 13.90 -23.55 10.13
C GLY A 137 13.42 -22.36 10.95
N CYS A 138 13.07 -21.28 10.24
CA CYS A 138 12.48 -20.09 10.87
C CYS A 138 11.10 -20.41 11.47
N PRO A 139 10.89 -20.18 12.78
CA PRO A 139 9.61 -20.46 13.43
C PRO A 139 8.49 -19.55 12.93
N ILE A 140 8.84 -18.33 12.51
CA ILE A 140 7.88 -17.37 11.92
C ILE A 140 7.43 -17.88 10.55
N CYS A 141 8.37 -18.26 9.66
CA CYS A 141 8.03 -18.88 8.38
C CYS A 141 7.27 -20.21 8.56
N SER A 142 7.63 -21.01 9.56
CA SER A 142 6.93 -22.26 9.87
C SER A 142 5.49 -21.99 10.30
N LYS A 143 5.25 -20.95 11.11
CA LYS A 143 3.90 -20.54 11.49
C LYS A 143 3.08 -20.05 10.29
N GLU A 144 3.67 -19.22 9.42
CA GLU A 144 3.03 -18.81 8.16
C GLU A 144 2.65 -20.01 7.29
N ARG A 145 3.57 -20.98 7.12
CA ARG A 145 3.31 -22.21 6.36
C ARG A 145 2.21 -23.05 7.00
N LYS A 146 2.18 -23.20 8.33
CA LYS A 146 1.14 -23.98 9.01
C LYS A 146 -0.26 -23.41 8.77
N THR A 147 -0.37 -22.10 8.58
CA THR A 147 -1.66 -21.45 8.32
C THR A 147 -2.12 -21.62 6.88
N SER A 148 -1.22 -21.68 5.88
CA SER A 148 -1.60 -21.75 4.46
C SER A 148 -1.35 -23.11 3.78
N MET A 149 -0.61 -24.03 4.38
CA MET A 149 -0.24 -25.30 3.74
C MET A 149 -1.40 -26.30 3.61
N PRO A 150 -2.32 -26.43 4.60
CA PRO A 150 -3.50 -27.28 4.43
C PRO A 150 -4.38 -26.83 3.26
N GLU A 151 -4.70 -25.55 3.17
CA GLU A 151 -5.43 -24.94 2.04
C GLU A 151 -4.74 -25.23 0.70
N LYS A 152 -3.42 -24.99 0.62
CA LYS A 152 -2.64 -25.23 -0.60
C LYS A 152 -2.54 -26.70 -0.99
N ALA A 153 -2.52 -27.61 -0.01
CA ALA A 153 -2.58 -29.04 -0.27
C ALA A 153 -3.93 -29.43 -0.88
N VAL A 154 -5.04 -28.95 -0.31
CA VAL A 154 -6.39 -29.18 -0.88
C VAL A 154 -6.45 -28.63 -2.31
N TYR A 155 -6.02 -27.38 -2.52
CA TYR A 155 -6.05 -26.74 -3.84
C TYR A 155 -5.27 -27.53 -4.88
N PHE A 156 -4.05 -27.98 -4.53
CA PHE A 156 -3.20 -28.77 -5.41
C PHE A 156 -3.90 -30.04 -5.93
N TYR A 157 -4.56 -30.81 -5.05
CA TYR A 157 -5.28 -32.00 -5.48
C TYR A 157 -6.56 -31.68 -6.25
N VAL A 158 -7.32 -30.65 -5.85
CA VAL A 158 -8.49 -30.20 -6.61
C VAL A 158 -8.09 -29.82 -8.04
N LEU A 159 -7.02 -29.04 -8.19
CA LEU A 159 -6.51 -28.59 -9.48
C LEU A 159 -5.97 -29.73 -10.37
N LYS A 160 -5.55 -30.87 -9.80
CA LYS A 160 -5.18 -32.06 -10.58
C LYS A 160 -6.35 -32.56 -11.42
N TYR A 161 -7.56 -32.55 -10.88
CA TYR A 161 -8.77 -33.10 -11.51
C TYR A 161 -9.72 -32.04 -12.09
N PHE A 162 -9.74 -30.83 -11.53
CA PHE A 162 -10.58 -29.72 -11.96
C PHE A 162 -9.71 -28.52 -12.35
N LYS A 163 -9.42 -28.38 -13.64
CA LYS A 163 -8.50 -27.35 -14.16
C LYS A 163 -9.05 -25.93 -14.06
N ASP A 164 -10.34 -25.79 -13.85
CA ASP A 164 -11.04 -24.52 -13.64
C ASP A 164 -11.07 -24.10 -12.16
N ALA A 165 -10.46 -24.86 -11.24
CA ALA A 165 -10.41 -24.52 -9.83
C ALA A 165 -9.64 -23.21 -9.57
N ILE A 166 -10.26 -22.32 -8.80
CA ILE A 166 -9.75 -20.98 -8.48
C ILE A 166 -9.46 -20.91 -6.98
N ASP A 167 -8.23 -20.59 -6.64
CA ASP A 167 -7.80 -20.31 -5.27
C ASP A 167 -8.08 -18.84 -4.88
N ASN A 168 -8.50 -18.60 -3.63
CA ASN A 168 -8.85 -17.29 -3.09
C ASN A 168 -9.87 -16.52 -3.94
N TYR A 169 -10.96 -17.18 -4.33
CA TYR A 169 -11.98 -16.61 -5.22
C TYR A 169 -12.72 -15.43 -4.56
N LYS A 170 -12.84 -14.33 -5.32
CA LYS A 170 -13.53 -13.10 -4.91
C LYS A 170 -14.59 -12.73 -5.92
N ALA A 171 -15.73 -12.30 -5.41
CA ALA A 171 -16.83 -11.76 -6.20
C ALA A 171 -17.43 -10.54 -5.51
N VAL A 172 -18.00 -9.62 -6.29
CA VAL A 172 -18.58 -8.37 -5.77
C VAL A 172 -19.63 -8.64 -4.68
N TRP A 173 -20.44 -9.70 -4.87
CA TRP A 173 -21.49 -10.10 -3.93
C TRP A 173 -20.95 -10.73 -2.63
N LEU A 174 -19.71 -11.19 -2.59
CA LEU A 174 -19.04 -11.67 -1.36
C LEU A 174 -18.54 -10.51 -0.47
N GLY A 175 -18.60 -9.26 -0.96
CA GLY A 175 -18.14 -8.09 -0.22
C GLY A 175 -16.65 -8.15 0.11
N LYS A 176 -16.31 -8.22 1.40
CA LYS A 176 -14.92 -8.37 1.88
C LYS A 176 -14.50 -9.81 2.11
N SER A 177 -15.41 -10.77 1.93
CA SER A 177 -15.14 -12.20 2.09
C SER A 177 -14.53 -12.79 0.81
N GLU A 178 -13.89 -13.93 0.94
CA GLU A 178 -13.38 -14.76 -0.16
C GLU A 178 -13.81 -16.21 0.04
N ILE A 179 -13.77 -17.03 -1.01
CA ILE A 179 -13.90 -18.49 -0.97
C ILE A 179 -12.50 -19.07 -1.12
N ASP A 180 -12.07 -19.97 -0.22
CA ASP A 180 -10.69 -20.47 -0.24
C ASP A 180 -10.37 -21.18 -1.56
N ILE A 181 -11.25 -22.10 -1.99
CA ILE A 181 -11.17 -22.74 -3.31
C ILE A 181 -12.57 -22.80 -3.93
N TYR A 182 -12.72 -22.30 -5.15
CA TYR A 182 -13.97 -22.37 -5.91
C TYR A 182 -13.77 -23.18 -7.19
N VAL A 183 -14.67 -24.14 -7.44
CA VAL A 183 -14.69 -24.95 -8.67
C VAL A 183 -15.95 -24.57 -9.47
N PRO A 184 -15.83 -23.68 -10.47
CA PRO A 184 -16.97 -23.16 -11.23
C PRO A 184 -17.81 -24.25 -11.90
N SER A 185 -17.17 -25.25 -12.52
CA SER A 185 -17.82 -26.36 -13.22
C SER A 185 -18.75 -27.18 -12.33
N LEU A 186 -18.46 -27.23 -11.02
CA LEU A 186 -19.28 -27.91 -10.04
C LEU A 186 -20.17 -26.95 -9.22
N ARG A 187 -19.98 -25.64 -9.37
CA ARG A 187 -20.50 -24.62 -8.43
C ARG A 187 -20.20 -25.00 -6.98
N LEU A 188 -18.97 -25.44 -6.72
CA LEU A 188 -18.53 -25.96 -5.44
C LEU A 188 -17.56 -24.97 -4.77
N ALA A 189 -17.88 -24.55 -3.55
CA ALA A 189 -16.99 -23.88 -2.63
C ALA A 189 -16.35 -24.89 -1.67
N ILE A 190 -15.05 -24.78 -1.47
CA ILE A 190 -14.29 -25.55 -0.50
C ILE A 190 -13.61 -24.55 0.44
N GLU A 191 -13.82 -24.74 1.74
CA GLU A 191 -13.37 -23.87 2.82
C GLU A 191 -12.48 -24.67 3.80
N TYR A 192 -11.44 -24.03 4.33
CA TYR A 192 -10.59 -24.58 5.37
C TYR A 192 -10.72 -23.80 6.68
N ASP A 193 -11.35 -24.43 7.67
CA ASP A 193 -11.72 -23.80 8.92
C ASP A 193 -10.71 -24.14 10.03
N GLY A 194 -9.73 -23.26 10.22
CA GLY A 194 -8.76 -23.37 11.32
C GLY A 194 -9.33 -22.99 12.69
N GLU A 195 -8.90 -23.69 13.74
CA GLU A 195 -9.38 -23.55 15.14
C GLU A 195 -9.34 -22.11 15.64
N ARG A 196 -8.37 -21.32 15.18
CA ARG A 196 -8.16 -19.94 15.66
C ARG A 196 -9.19 -18.94 15.13
N TRP A 197 -9.72 -19.16 13.93
CA TRP A 197 -10.51 -18.16 13.21
C TRP A 197 -11.99 -18.51 13.15
N HIS A 198 -12.34 -19.79 13.23
CA HIS A 198 -13.71 -20.30 13.08
C HIS A 198 -14.34 -20.68 14.43
N GLN A 199 -14.20 -19.81 15.43
CA GLN A 199 -14.88 -19.95 16.72
C GLN A 199 -16.28 -19.32 16.73
N ASP A 200 -16.56 -18.41 15.78
CA ASP A 200 -17.86 -17.73 15.64
C ASP A 200 -18.72 -18.44 14.59
N VAL A 201 -19.58 -19.34 15.07
CA VAL A 201 -20.49 -20.17 14.27
C VAL A 201 -21.47 -19.33 13.45
N GLU A 202 -21.93 -18.20 13.98
CA GLU A 202 -22.94 -17.37 13.31
C GLU A 202 -22.34 -16.64 12.10
N LYS A 203 -21.05 -16.29 12.17
CA LYS A 203 -20.33 -15.75 11.02
C LYS A 203 -20.18 -16.79 9.90
N ASP A 204 -19.85 -18.03 10.25
CA ASP A 204 -19.72 -19.13 9.29
C ASP A 204 -21.08 -19.43 8.62
N LYS A 205 -22.16 -19.58 9.40
CA LYS A 205 -23.52 -19.80 8.88
C LYS A 205 -24.00 -18.70 7.94
N LYS A 206 -23.68 -17.44 8.21
CA LYS A 206 -24.01 -16.31 7.33
C LYS A 206 -23.31 -16.41 5.98
N LYS A 207 -22.04 -16.83 5.98
CA LYS A 207 -21.29 -17.08 4.74
C LYS A 207 -21.93 -18.24 3.97
N ASP A 208 -22.31 -19.30 4.66
CA ASP A 208 -22.89 -20.48 4.02
C ASP A 208 -24.26 -20.19 3.41
N LEU A 209 -25.09 -19.44 4.13
CA LEU A 209 -26.37 -18.95 3.60
C LEU A 209 -26.16 -18.09 2.34
N LEU A 210 -25.15 -17.21 2.34
CA LEU A 210 -24.84 -16.37 1.20
C LEU A 210 -24.37 -17.19 -0.01
N LEU A 211 -23.49 -18.17 0.20
CA LEU A 211 -23.04 -19.08 -0.86
C LEU A 211 -24.21 -19.89 -1.43
N LYS A 212 -25.09 -20.39 -0.56
CA LYS A 212 -26.29 -21.13 -0.95
C LYS A 212 -27.27 -20.29 -1.76
N GLN A 213 -27.45 -19.01 -1.42
CA GLN A 213 -28.28 -18.06 -2.19
C GLN A 213 -27.79 -17.88 -3.64
N HIS A 214 -26.53 -18.24 -3.93
CA HIS A 214 -25.94 -18.24 -5.26
C HIS A 214 -25.82 -19.66 -5.86
N ASP A 215 -26.58 -20.62 -5.35
CA ASP A 215 -26.55 -22.07 -5.66
C ASP A 215 -25.13 -22.65 -5.69
N ILE A 216 -24.34 -22.31 -4.66
CA ILE A 216 -23.00 -22.87 -4.46
C ILE A 216 -23.08 -23.92 -3.35
N VAL A 217 -22.64 -25.14 -3.66
CA VAL A 217 -22.48 -26.22 -2.68
C VAL A 217 -21.21 -25.99 -1.87
N ILE A 218 -21.22 -26.32 -0.58
CA ILE A 218 -20.14 -25.95 0.35
C ILE A 218 -19.57 -27.20 1.02
N VAL A 219 -18.26 -27.39 0.91
CA VAL A 219 -17.50 -28.39 1.68
C VAL A 219 -16.54 -27.66 2.61
N ARG A 220 -16.63 -27.92 3.90
CA ARG A 220 -15.79 -27.33 4.95
C ARG A 220 -14.86 -28.37 5.54
N PHE A 221 -13.55 -28.15 5.46
CA PHE A 221 -12.56 -28.87 6.25
C PHE A 221 -12.44 -28.22 7.61
N ARG A 222 -12.91 -28.86 8.68
CA ARG A 222 -12.89 -28.28 10.03
C ARG A 222 -11.83 -28.95 10.90
N GLU A 223 -10.93 -28.15 11.48
CA GLU A 223 -9.99 -28.66 12.48
C GLU A 223 -10.72 -29.16 13.75
N PRO A 224 -10.16 -30.12 14.51
CA PRO A 224 -10.88 -30.85 15.56
C PRO A 224 -11.56 -30.02 16.65
N LYS A 225 -11.04 -28.83 16.99
CA LYS A 225 -11.64 -27.96 18.03
C LYS A 225 -12.52 -26.83 17.47
N CYS A 226 -12.81 -26.83 16.18
CA CYS A 226 -13.82 -25.92 15.64
C CYS A 226 -15.20 -26.31 16.18
N PRO A 227 -16.05 -25.35 16.60
CA PRO A 227 -17.42 -25.65 16.99
C PRO A 227 -18.18 -26.33 15.84
N LYS A 228 -19.13 -27.19 16.21
CA LYS A 228 -19.99 -27.90 15.26
C LYS A 228 -20.89 -26.89 14.53
N LEU A 229 -20.93 -26.99 13.20
CA LEU A 229 -21.93 -26.32 12.38
C LEU A 229 -23.11 -27.27 12.15
N GLU A 230 -24.32 -26.76 12.34
CA GLU A 230 -25.58 -27.46 12.07
C GLU A 230 -26.31 -26.70 10.97
N ASP A 231 -25.75 -26.75 9.77
CA ASP A 231 -26.29 -26.17 8.55
C ASP A 231 -26.14 -27.19 7.38
N ASP A 232 -26.46 -26.75 6.17
CA ASP A 232 -26.43 -27.60 4.97
C ASP A 232 -25.01 -27.79 4.39
N SER A 233 -23.97 -27.26 5.05
CA SER A 233 -22.58 -27.46 4.60
C SER A 233 -22.08 -28.88 4.94
N ILE A 234 -21.20 -29.40 4.09
CA ILE A 234 -20.57 -30.71 4.35
C ILE A 234 -19.30 -30.50 5.14
N CYS A 235 -19.37 -30.79 6.43
CA CYS A 235 -18.24 -30.68 7.35
C CYS A 235 -17.41 -31.97 7.37
N ILE A 236 -16.17 -31.90 6.86
CA ILE A 236 -15.16 -32.96 6.97
C ILE A 236 -14.19 -32.58 8.11
N ILE A 237 -14.28 -33.30 9.23
CA ILE A 237 -13.35 -33.08 10.36
C ILE A 237 -11.96 -33.61 9.99
N THR A 238 -10.94 -32.77 10.15
CA THR A 238 -9.54 -33.13 9.87
C THR A 238 -8.91 -33.83 11.07
N GLU A 239 -7.78 -34.51 10.86
CA GLU A 239 -6.91 -34.93 11.96
C GLU A 239 -6.16 -33.72 12.55
N LYS A 240 -5.43 -33.94 13.65
CA LYS A 240 -4.68 -32.87 14.34
C LYS A 240 -3.61 -32.27 13.40
N PRO A 241 -3.51 -30.93 13.29
CA PRO A 241 -2.60 -30.28 12.36
C PRO A 241 -1.13 -30.67 12.53
N THR A 242 -0.53 -31.12 11.43
CA THR A 242 0.90 -31.44 11.26
C THR A 242 1.62 -30.33 10.49
N SER A 243 2.94 -30.17 10.69
CA SER A 243 3.72 -29.09 10.05
C SER A 243 3.81 -29.16 8.53
N ASN A 244 3.61 -30.33 7.94
CA ASN A 244 3.64 -30.61 6.50
C ASN A 244 2.25 -30.92 5.93
N ALA A 245 1.17 -30.63 6.67
CA ALA A 245 -0.22 -30.86 6.25
C ALA A 245 -0.65 -32.33 6.00
N THR A 246 0.16 -33.33 6.32
CA THR A 246 -0.17 -34.76 6.11
C THR A 246 -1.46 -35.25 6.77
N HIS A 247 -1.87 -34.61 7.88
CA HIS A 247 -3.17 -34.83 8.53
C HIS A 247 -4.37 -34.62 7.60
N MET A 248 -4.18 -33.97 6.44
CA MET A 248 -5.21 -33.73 5.44
C MET A 248 -5.41 -34.90 4.47
N ASN A 249 -4.51 -35.90 4.42
CA ASN A 249 -4.58 -37.00 3.45
C ASN A 249 -5.96 -37.68 3.46
N HIS A 250 -6.43 -38.10 4.64
CA HIS A 250 -7.71 -38.79 4.78
C HIS A 250 -8.91 -37.87 4.52
N ALA A 251 -8.81 -36.60 4.91
CA ALA A 251 -9.87 -35.63 4.71
C ALA A 251 -10.08 -35.31 3.21
N ILE A 252 -8.99 -35.09 2.46
CA ILE A 252 -9.05 -34.83 1.01
C ILE A 252 -9.62 -36.04 0.28
N GLN A 253 -9.25 -37.26 0.68
CA GLN A 253 -9.84 -38.50 0.14
C GLN A 253 -11.36 -38.57 0.37
N LYS A 254 -11.84 -38.20 1.57
CA LYS A 254 -13.28 -38.12 1.87
C LYS A 254 -13.99 -37.09 0.99
N MET A 255 -13.37 -35.93 0.75
CA MET A 255 -13.91 -34.92 -0.14
C MET A 255 -14.07 -35.46 -1.56
N PHE A 256 -13.07 -36.13 -2.14
CA PHE A 256 -13.21 -36.70 -3.49
C PHE A 256 -14.25 -37.81 -3.57
N LYS A 257 -14.40 -38.63 -2.52
CA LYS A 257 -15.51 -39.59 -2.44
C LYS A 257 -16.87 -38.89 -2.48
N TYR A 258 -17.02 -37.81 -1.73
CA TYR A 258 -18.24 -36.98 -1.76
C TYR A 258 -18.48 -36.35 -3.13
N ILE A 259 -17.43 -35.80 -3.76
CA ILE A 259 -17.53 -35.21 -5.10
C ILE A 259 -17.98 -36.27 -6.11
N ASN A 260 -17.41 -37.48 -6.06
CA ASN A 260 -17.83 -38.58 -6.92
C ASN A 260 -19.29 -38.97 -6.72
N SER A 261 -19.75 -39.12 -5.47
CA SER A 261 -21.14 -39.51 -5.22
C SER A 261 -22.14 -38.43 -5.63
N THR A 262 -21.76 -37.15 -5.52
CA THR A 262 -22.67 -36.01 -5.75
C THR A 262 -22.72 -35.59 -7.21
N TYR A 263 -21.56 -35.58 -7.88
CA TYR A 263 -21.41 -35.04 -9.24
C TYR A 263 -21.08 -36.11 -10.28
N ASN A 264 -21.01 -37.38 -9.88
CA ASN A 264 -20.73 -38.53 -10.76
C ASN A 264 -19.40 -38.42 -11.53
N CYS A 265 -18.35 -37.88 -10.89
CA CYS A 265 -17.08 -37.55 -11.55
C CYS A 265 -16.10 -38.72 -11.78
N ASN A 266 -16.37 -39.92 -11.26
CA ASN A 266 -15.51 -41.13 -11.35
C ASN A 266 -13.99 -40.87 -11.12
N ILE A 267 -13.65 -40.05 -10.12
CA ILE A 267 -12.28 -39.67 -9.78
C ILE A 267 -11.65 -40.71 -8.86
N ASN A 268 -10.53 -41.30 -9.27
CA ASN A 268 -9.67 -42.06 -8.37
C ASN A 268 -8.54 -41.15 -7.84
N ALA A 269 -8.78 -40.51 -6.70
CA ALA A 269 -7.84 -39.55 -6.12
C ALA A 269 -6.67 -40.28 -5.43
N ASP A 270 -5.44 -40.13 -5.93
CA ASP A 270 -4.22 -40.63 -5.27
C ASP A 270 -3.60 -39.54 -4.39
N VAL A 271 -4.08 -39.45 -3.14
CA VAL A 271 -3.68 -38.42 -2.17
C VAL A 271 -2.55 -38.92 -1.28
N ASN A 272 -1.36 -38.32 -1.44
CA ASN A 272 -0.21 -38.49 -0.54
C ASN A 272 0.59 -37.19 -0.42
N ILE A 273 0.27 -36.37 0.58
CA ILE A 273 0.88 -35.05 0.79
C ILE A 273 2.38 -35.13 1.09
N ASP A 274 2.86 -36.19 1.75
CA ASP A 274 4.29 -36.28 2.09
C ASP A 274 5.12 -36.49 0.82
N ARG A 275 4.66 -37.40 -0.06
CA ARG A 275 5.22 -37.61 -1.40
C ARG A 275 5.14 -36.36 -2.27
N ASP A 276 3.98 -35.69 -2.28
CA ASP A 276 3.70 -34.55 -3.16
C ASP A 276 4.16 -33.20 -2.58
N SER A 277 4.78 -33.21 -1.40
CA SER A 277 5.12 -32.01 -0.62
C SER A 277 5.98 -31.00 -1.39
N ILE A 278 6.92 -31.49 -2.21
CA ILE A 278 7.80 -30.66 -3.05
C ILE A 278 6.99 -29.95 -4.16
N GLU A 279 6.06 -30.64 -4.80
CA GLU A 279 5.24 -30.07 -5.87
C GLU A 279 4.25 -29.05 -5.32
N ILE A 280 3.59 -29.35 -4.19
CA ILE A 280 2.71 -28.42 -3.46
C ILE A 280 3.51 -27.16 -3.09
N PHE A 281 4.73 -27.33 -2.59
CA PHE A 281 5.61 -26.22 -2.26
C PHE A 281 6.00 -25.40 -3.50
N ASN A 282 6.33 -26.05 -4.62
CA ASN A 282 6.69 -25.38 -5.87
C ASN A 282 5.51 -24.58 -6.45
N MET A 283 4.30 -25.13 -6.42
CA MET A 283 3.07 -24.43 -6.80
C MET A 283 2.90 -23.15 -5.97
N TYR A 284 3.02 -23.28 -4.64
CA TYR A 284 2.95 -22.13 -3.74
C TYR A 284 4.06 -21.10 -4.00
N GLN A 285 5.31 -21.52 -4.20
CA GLN A 285 6.42 -20.60 -4.54
C GLN A 285 6.18 -19.88 -5.88
N HIS A 286 5.62 -20.56 -6.86
CA HIS A 286 5.28 -19.96 -8.16
C HIS A 286 4.18 -18.90 -8.02
N GLU A 287 3.12 -19.19 -7.27
CA GLU A 287 2.06 -18.20 -6.94
C GLU A 287 2.62 -16.99 -6.18
N MET A 288 3.48 -17.22 -5.18
CA MET A 288 4.17 -16.16 -4.46
C MET A 288 4.96 -15.24 -5.40
N LYS A 289 5.64 -15.82 -6.40
CA LYS A 289 6.41 -15.06 -7.38
C LYS A 289 5.50 -14.19 -8.26
N LEU A 290 4.41 -14.75 -8.78
CA LEU A 290 3.46 -14.00 -9.62
C LEU A 290 2.71 -12.91 -8.85
N GLY A 291 2.32 -13.19 -7.61
CA GLY A 291 1.67 -12.22 -6.71
C GLY A 291 2.63 -11.27 -6.01
N SER A 292 3.93 -11.37 -6.28
CA SER A 292 4.94 -10.56 -5.61
C SER A 292 4.80 -9.07 -5.92
N LEU A 293 5.25 -8.21 -5.00
CA LEU A 293 5.26 -6.77 -5.21
C LEU A 293 6.07 -6.39 -6.46
N ALA A 294 7.19 -7.07 -6.70
CA ALA A 294 8.04 -6.83 -7.87
C ALA A 294 7.29 -7.01 -9.20
N VAL A 295 6.42 -8.04 -9.27
CA VAL A 295 5.67 -8.38 -10.49
C VAL A 295 4.39 -7.55 -10.60
N VAL A 296 3.60 -7.48 -9.52
CA VAL A 296 2.30 -6.80 -9.53
C VAL A 296 2.46 -5.28 -9.65
N ASN A 297 3.49 -4.70 -9.01
CA ASN A 297 3.71 -3.26 -9.01
C ASN A 297 5.21 -2.91 -9.11
N PRO A 298 5.83 -3.08 -10.29
CA PRO A 298 7.27 -2.84 -10.49
C PRO A 298 7.66 -1.38 -10.26
N ILE A 299 6.73 -0.44 -10.47
CA ILE A 299 6.98 0.99 -10.21
C ILE A 299 7.13 1.23 -8.71
N LEU A 300 6.22 0.68 -7.90
CA LEU A 300 6.29 0.78 -6.45
C LEU A 300 7.50 0.02 -5.89
N ALA A 301 7.84 -1.14 -6.46
CA ALA A 301 9.03 -1.91 -6.07
C ALA A 301 10.33 -1.10 -6.20
N LYS A 302 10.42 -0.14 -7.15
CA LYS A 302 11.57 0.78 -7.25
C LYS A 302 11.71 1.74 -6.06
N GLU A 303 10.64 1.96 -5.31
CA GLU A 303 10.69 2.75 -4.08
C GLU A 303 11.11 1.92 -2.85
N TRP A 304 11.51 0.66 -3.03
CA TRP A 304 11.98 -0.18 -1.93
C TRP A 304 13.30 0.33 -1.35
N ASN A 305 13.41 0.37 -0.03
CA ASN A 305 14.67 0.70 0.63
C ASN A 305 15.47 -0.58 0.91
N TYR A 306 16.28 -1.02 -0.06
CA TYR A 306 17.08 -2.25 0.05
C TYR A 306 18.04 -2.24 1.25
N ASN A 307 18.62 -1.09 1.57
CA ASN A 307 19.56 -0.97 2.70
C ASN A 307 18.85 -1.18 4.04
N LYS A 308 17.68 -0.56 4.24
CA LYS A 308 16.95 -0.63 5.52
C LYS A 308 16.07 -1.88 5.67
N ASN A 309 15.70 -2.53 4.57
CA ASN A 309 14.93 -3.78 4.60
C ASN A 309 15.81 -5.03 4.62
N GLY A 310 17.13 -4.89 4.49
CA GLY A 310 18.08 -5.99 4.53
C GLY A 310 17.78 -7.04 3.45
N LYS A 311 17.62 -8.31 3.86
CA LYS A 311 17.38 -9.44 2.95
C LYS A 311 15.96 -9.51 2.39
N LEU A 312 15.02 -8.73 2.92
CA LEU A 312 13.65 -8.70 2.40
C LEU A 312 13.61 -7.87 1.11
N ILE A 313 13.23 -8.52 0.02
CA ILE A 313 13.15 -7.93 -1.32
C ILE A 313 11.72 -8.02 -1.88
N PRO A 314 11.33 -7.10 -2.81
CA PRO A 314 9.98 -7.07 -3.39
C PRO A 314 9.50 -8.38 -4.03
N GLU A 315 10.41 -9.23 -4.50
CA GLU A 315 10.14 -10.53 -5.13
C GLU A 315 9.67 -11.59 -4.12
N LYS A 316 9.97 -11.40 -2.83
CA LYS A 316 9.69 -12.36 -1.75
C LYS A 316 8.45 -12.01 -0.93
N VAL A 317 7.70 -10.97 -1.31
CA VAL A 317 6.53 -10.49 -0.59
C VAL A 317 5.36 -10.23 -1.54
N PHE A 318 4.15 -10.60 -1.13
CA PHE A 318 2.95 -10.28 -1.91
C PHE A 318 2.68 -8.77 -1.95
N ALA A 319 2.16 -8.28 -3.07
CA ALA A 319 1.84 -6.86 -3.26
C ALA A 319 0.78 -6.32 -2.30
N ASN A 320 -0.05 -7.21 -1.72
CA ASN A 320 -1.08 -6.86 -0.74
C ASN A 320 -0.72 -7.32 0.68
N ALA A 321 0.56 -7.59 0.95
CA ALA A 321 0.99 -7.99 2.28
C ALA A 321 0.74 -6.89 3.33
N GLY A 322 0.27 -7.29 4.51
CA GLY A 322 0.09 -6.43 5.69
C GLY A 322 1.41 -6.06 6.41
N ILE A 323 2.56 -6.30 5.77
CA ILE A 323 3.89 -6.12 6.36
C ILE A 323 4.32 -4.66 6.21
N LYS A 324 4.88 -4.09 7.28
CA LYS A 324 5.45 -2.73 7.30
C LYS A 324 6.94 -2.78 6.95
N VAL A 325 7.34 -2.04 5.93
CA VAL A 325 8.72 -2.00 5.41
C VAL A 325 9.18 -0.57 5.16
N TRP A 326 10.48 -0.38 4.99
CA TRP A 326 11.07 0.90 4.63
C TRP A 326 10.97 1.19 3.14
N TRP A 327 10.65 2.42 2.81
CA TRP A 327 10.52 2.94 1.46
C TRP A 327 11.44 4.14 1.27
N ARG A 328 11.82 4.40 0.03
CA ARG A 328 12.59 5.56 -0.42
C ARG A 328 11.99 6.09 -1.72
N CYS A 329 11.49 7.32 -1.71
CA CYS A 329 10.93 7.93 -2.92
C CYS A 329 12.02 8.55 -3.79
N LYS A 330 11.66 8.95 -5.02
CA LYS A 330 12.55 9.67 -5.96
C LYS A 330 13.19 10.95 -5.41
N ASN A 331 12.54 11.62 -4.46
CA ASN A 331 13.07 12.82 -3.81
C ASN A 331 14.00 12.48 -2.62
N GLY A 332 14.37 11.21 -2.45
CA GLY A 332 15.26 10.75 -1.39
C GLY A 332 14.63 10.53 -0.02
N HIS A 333 13.37 10.94 0.20
CA HIS A 333 12.71 10.75 1.48
C HIS A 333 12.55 9.26 1.84
N GLU A 334 12.82 8.92 3.09
CA GLU A 334 12.71 7.56 3.61
C GLU A 334 11.64 7.44 4.71
N TRP A 335 10.81 6.40 4.66
CA TRP A 335 9.77 6.16 5.68
C TRP A 335 9.31 4.72 5.75
N MET A 336 8.72 4.32 6.89
CA MET A 336 8.05 3.04 7.04
C MET A 336 6.57 3.11 6.67
N ALA A 337 6.09 2.17 5.86
CA ALA A 337 4.67 2.00 5.51
C ALA A 337 4.33 0.54 5.17
N VAL A 338 3.05 0.18 5.29
CA VAL A 338 2.54 -1.16 4.96
C VAL A 338 2.48 -1.35 3.44
N ILE A 339 2.92 -2.51 2.94
CA ILE A 339 2.96 -2.82 1.50
C ILE A 339 1.58 -2.67 0.85
N ALA A 340 0.55 -3.31 1.40
CA ALA A 340 -0.82 -3.19 0.88
C ALA A 340 -1.30 -1.73 0.77
N SER A 341 -1.02 -0.89 1.77
CA SER A 341 -1.42 0.52 1.75
C SER A 341 -0.71 1.31 0.66
N ARG A 342 0.58 1.02 0.43
CA ARG A 342 1.35 1.63 -0.66
C ARG A 342 0.85 1.18 -2.02
N ASN A 343 0.53 -0.12 -2.16
CA ASN A 343 -0.01 -0.70 -3.38
C ASN A 343 -1.38 -0.09 -3.74
N ASN A 344 -2.19 0.25 -2.73
CA ASN A 344 -3.44 0.99 -2.87
C ASN A 344 -3.28 2.49 -3.20
N GLY A 345 -2.07 2.95 -3.54
CA GLY A 345 -1.81 4.31 -4.02
C GLY A 345 -1.42 5.34 -2.95
N VAL A 346 -1.22 4.93 -1.69
CA VAL A 346 -0.68 5.85 -0.67
C VAL A 346 0.79 6.16 -0.98
N GLY A 347 1.09 7.40 -1.35
CA GLY A 347 2.44 7.84 -1.70
C GLY A 347 3.29 8.33 -0.52
N CYS A 348 4.39 9.02 -0.84
CA CYS A 348 5.30 9.60 0.14
C CYS A 348 4.62 10.65 1.04
N PRO A 349 4.67 10.52 2.38
CA PRO A 349 4.03 11.47 3.30
C PRO A 349 4.72 12.84 3.31
N PHE A 350 5.99 12.91 2.91
CA PHE A 350 6.73 14.17 2.81
C PHE A 350 6.41 14.90 1.51
N CYS A 351 6.41 14.20 0.37
CA CYS A 351 6.01 14.80 -0.92
C CYS A 351 4.57 15.33 -0.90
N SER A 352 3.66 14.64 -0.21
CA SER A 352 2.26 15.05 -0.06
C SER A 352 2.04 16.14 1.01
N GLY A 353 3.08 16.59 1.72
CA GLY A 353 2.97 17.60 2.77
C GLY A 353 2.28 17.13 4.06
N LYS A 354 2.02 15.82 4.21
CA LYS A 354 1.47 15.23 5.43
C LYS A 354 2.50 15.17 6.57
N ARG A 355 3.78 15.11 6.23
CA ARG A 355 4.92 15.18 7.17
C ARG A 355 5.94 16.21 6.71
N SER A 356 6.62 16.83 7.67
CA SER A 356 7.69 17.81 7.41
C SER A 356 9.01 17.09 7.11
N TRP A 357 9.78 17.61 6.17
CA TRP A 357 11.15 17.26 5.87
C TRP A 357 11.95 18.57 5.70
N THR A 358 12.89 18.79 6.60
CA THR A 358 13.72 20.00 6.67
C THR A 358 14.51 20.18 5.37
N GLY A 359 14.51 21.39 4.83
CA GLY A 359 15.13 21.74 3.55
C GLY A 359 14.28 21.40 2.32
N PHE A 360 13.08 20.83 2.49
CA PHE A 360 12.21 20.44 1.37
C PHE A 360 10.83 21.11 1.44
N ASN A 361 10.03 20.77 2.44
CA ASN A 361 8.64 21.24 2.57
C ASN A 361 8.36 21.90 3.91
N ASP A 362 9.38 22.20 4.70
CA ASP A 362 9.24 22.96 5.93
C ASP A 362 8.89 24.43 5.63
N LEU A 363 8.31 25.10 6.63
CA LEU A 363 7.83 26.46 6.51
C LEU A 363 8.96 27.46 6.20
N LYS A 364 10.13 27.28 6.82
CA LYS A 364 11.29 28.16 6.62
C LYS A 364 11.79 28.12 5.18
N THR A 365 11.88 26.93 4.60
CA THR A 365 12.33 26.73 3.22
C THR A 365 11.30 27.21 2.19
N LYS A 366 10.02 26.90 2.37
CA LYS A 366 8.97 27.21 1.37
C LYS A 366 8.38 28.61 1.47
N CYS A 367 8.30 29.18 2.67
CA CYS A 367 7.66 30.48 2.89
C CYS A 367 8.51 31.32 3.88
N PRO A 368 9.72 31.75 3.47
CA PRO A 368 10.66 32.45 4.35
C PRO A 368 10.07 33.73 4.96
N ASP A 369 9.25 34.47 4.22
CA ASP A 369 8.62 35.70 4.74
C ASP A 369 7.57 35.44 5.81
N VAL A 370 6.81 34.34 5.67
CA VAL A 370 5.89 33.89 6.72
C VAL A 370 6.67 33.37 7.93
N ALA A 371 7.76 32.65 7.70
CA ALA A 371 8.61 32.11 8.76
C ALA A 371 9.24 33.20 9.65
N LYS A 372 9.51 34.40 9.11
CA LYS A 372 9.99 35.57 9.89
C LYS A 372 9.00 36.03 10.96
N GLU A 373 7.71 35.74 10.78
CA GLU A 373 6.66 36.09 11.75
C GLU A 373 6.42 34.98 12.78
N TRP A 374 7.28 33.97 12.86
CA TRP A 374 7.17 32.91 13.86
C TRP A 374 7.39 33.47 15.27
N ASN A 375 6.51 33.13 16.22
CA ASN A 375 6.72 33.48 17.63
C ASN A 375 7.50 32.34 18.32
N TYR A 376 8.79 32.55 18.61
CA TYR A 376 9.66 31.54 19.23
C TYR A 376 9.39 31.30 20.72
N GLU A 377 8.80 32.27 21.41
CA GLU A 377 8.54 32.18 22.85
C GLU A 377 7.26 31.41 23.15
N LYS A 378 6.23 31.57 22.30
CA LYS A 378 4.89 31.00 22.55
C LYS A 378 4.60 29.67 21.84
N ASN A 379 5.47 29.22 20.94
CA ASN A 379 5.28 27.97 20.22
C ASN A 379 6.05 26.81 20.86
N GLU A 380 5.39 25.69 21.07
CA GLU A 380 6.03 24.44 21.50
C GLU A 380 6.96 23.85 20.43
N ILE A 381 6.65 24.08 19.15
CA ILE A 381 7.51 23.68 18.04
C ILE A 381 8.69 24.66 17.99
N LYS A 382 9.90 24.12 18.15
CA LYS A 382 11.17 24.89 18.28
C LYS A 382 11.40 25.94 17.18
N GLY A 383 10.87 25.71 15.98
CA GLY A 383 11.06 26.63 14.87
C GLY A 383 10.30 26.25 13.60
N PRO A 384 10.24 27.19 12.63
CA PRO A 384 9.54 27.00 11.36
C PRO A 384 10.14 25.88 10.47
N GLU A 385 11.39 25.48 10.68
CA GLU A 385 12.06 24.37 9.97
C GLU A 385 11.56 22.97 10.38
N TYR A 386 10.79 22.87 11.47
CA TYR A 386 10.25 21.61 12.01
C TYR A 386 8.77 21.39 11.71
N ILE A 387 8.16 22.24 10.88
CA ILE A 387 6.75 22.15 10.51
C ILE A 387 6.56 22.36 9.01
N ALA A 388 5.69 21.55 8.39
CA ALA A 388 5.39 21.67 6.97
C ALA A 388 4.63 22.98 6.67
N TYR A 389 4.94 23.65 5.55
CA TYR A 389 4.27 24.89 5.15
C TYR A 389 2.76 24.71 4.94
N SER A 390 2.30 23.51 4.60
CA SER A 390 0.89 23.14 4.40
C SER A 390 0.20 22.63 5.67
N SER A 391 0.84 22.74 6.84
CA SER A 391 0.33 22.18 8.09
C SER A 391 -0.98 22.83 8.54
N ASN A 392 -1.90 22.01 9.04
CA ASN A 392 -3.14 22.45 9.68
C ASN A 392 -2.96 22.83 11.17
N LYS A 393 -1.75 22.70 11.73
CA LYS A 393 -1.50 23.05 13.14
C LYS A 393 -1.63 24.55 13.34
N LYS A 394 -2.33 24.95 14.42
CA LYS A 394 -2.36 26.34 14.90
C LYS A 394 -1.07 26.64 15.65
N VAL A 395 -0.45 27.75 15.31
CA VAL A 395 0.77 28.25 15.94
C VAL A 395 0.63 29.75 16.19
N TRP A 396 1.42 30.27 17.10
CA TRP A 396 1.54 31.69 17.40
C TRP A 396 2.40 32.41 16.37
N TRP A 397 1.91 33.55 15.90
CA TRP A 397 2.57 34.47 14.98
C TRP A 397 2.79 35.80 15.68
N LYS A 398 3.84 36.52 15.27
CA LYS A 398 4.16 37.89 15.72
C LYS A 398 4.35 38.77 14.49
N CYS A 399 3.52 39.79 14.36
CA CYS A 399 3.50 40.63 13.16
C CYS A 399 4.77 41.45 13.10
N SER A 400 5.50 41.37 11.99
CA SER A 400 6.71 42.18 11.74
C SER A 400 6.42 43.68 11.65
N VAL A 401 5.21 44.07 11.27
CA VAL A 401 4.83 45.48 11.06
C VAL A 401 4.35 46.14 12.36
N CYS A 402 3.44 45.50 13.08
CA CYS A 402 2.76 46.13 14.23
C CYS A 402 3.01 45.42 15.57
N GLY A 403 3.83 44.36 15.59
CA GLY A 403 4.14 43.58 16.79
C GLY A 403 2.98 42.75 17.35
N PHE A 404 1.77 42.83 16.78
CA PHE A 404 0.61 42.09 17.28
C PHE A 404 0.84 40.58 17.19
N GLU A 405 0.48 39.87 18.25
CA GLU A 405 0.64 38.43 18.35
C GLU A 405 -0.72 37.73 18.24
N TRP A 406 -0.81 36.65 17.45
CA TRP A 406 -2.06 35.93 17.26
C TRP A 406 -1.83 34.47 16.89
N GLN A 407 -2.85 33.64 17.09
CA GLN A 407 -2.83 32.25 16.63
C GLN A 407 -3.52 32.10 15.27
N SER A 408 -2.90 31.33 14.37
CA SER A 408 -3.52 30.88 13.13
C SER A 408 -2.88 29.58 12.64
N LYS A 409 -3.59 28.85 11.78
CA LYS A 409 -3.03 27.65 11.14
C LYS A 409 -1.92 28.05 10.16
N VAL A 410 -0.88 27.22 10.03
CA VAL A 410 0.21 27.47 9.08
C VAL A 410 -0.30 27.58 7.65
N ASN A 411 -1.16 26.65 7.20
CA ASN A 411 -1.72 26.70 5.86
C ASN A 411 -2.59 27.94 5.56
N ASN A 412 -3.24 28.53 6.56
CA ASN A 412 -3.96 29.81 6.38
C ASN A 412 -2.99 30.95 6.03
N ARG A 413 -1.77 30.92 6.59
CA ARG A 413 -0.71 31.90 6.33
C ARG A 413 0.03 31.64 5.03
N THR A 414 0.05 30.42 4.50
CA THR A 414 0.88 30.04 3.33
C THR A 414 0.07 29.75 2.06
N SER A 415 -1.26 29.61 2.16
CA SER A 415 -2.14 29.41 1.00
C SER A 415 -2.25 30.65 0.11
N ASN A 416 -2.82 30.49 -1.09
CA ASN A 416 -3.05 31.58 -2.05
C ASN A 416 -3.95 32.71 -1.51
N LEU A 417 -4.77 32.45 -0.49
CA LEU A 417 -5.61 33.48 0.16
C LEU A 417 -4.82 34.33 1.17
N HIS A 418 -3.65 33.84 1.61
CA HIS A 418 -2.66 34.48 2.47
C HIS A 418 -3.24 35.43 3.54
N THR A 419 -3.74 34.87 4.65
CA THR A 419 -4.25 35.72 5.74
C THR A 419 -3.10 36.32 6.54
N GLY A 420 -2.96 37.65 6.51
CA GLY A 420 -1.97 38.40 7.27
C GLY A 420 -2.39 38.71 8.72
N CYS A 421 -1.76 39.71 9.32
CA CYS A 421 -2.10 40.15 10.68
C CYS A 421 -3.54 40.70 10.77
N PRO A 422 -4.40 40.16 11.67
CA PRO A 422 -5.79 40.61 11.79
C PRO A 422 -5.91 42.05 12.29
N LYS A 423 -4.97 42.54 13.12
CA LYS A 423 -4.94 43.93 13.59
C LYS A 423 -4.66 44.90 12.44
N CYS A 424 -3.67 44.59 11.59
CA CYS A 424 -3.38 45.38 10.40
C CYS A 424 -4.56 45.40 9.41
N ALA A 425 -5.19 44.24 9.18
CA ALA A 425 -6.37 44.15 8.31
C ALA A 425 -7.54 44.99 8.83
N LYS A 426 -7.80 44.96 10.14
CA LYS A 426 -8.84 45.79 10.78
C LYS A 426 -8.56 47.29 10.60
N ASN A 427 -7.31 47.71 10.77
CA ASN A 427 -6.92 49.11 10.59
C ASN A 427 -7.08 49.57 9.14
N LEU A 428 -6.66 48.75 8.17
CA LEU A 428 -6.86 49.02 6.74
C LEU A 428 -8.35 49.15 6.41
N ASN A 429 -9.19 48.23 6.91
CA ASN A 429 -10.63 48.28 6.71
C ASN A 429 -11.25 49.57 7.27
N LYS A 430 -10.82 50.03 8.46
CA LYS A 430 -11.26 51.29 9.05
C LYS A 430 -10.89 52.50 8.18
N GLN A 431 -9.67 52.52 7.63
CA GLN A 431 -9.22 53.59 6.71
C GLN A 431 -10.01 53.59 5.40
N VAL A 432 -10.27 52.41 4.82
CA VAL A 432 -11.07 52.24 3.61
C VAL A 432 -12.51 52.71 3.84
N GLU A 433 -13.10 52.35 4.98
CA GLU A 433 -14.46 52.75 5.34
C GLU A 433 -14.57 54.28 5.52
N THR A 434 -13.61 54.88 6.24
CA THR A 434 -13.52 56.34 6.39
C THR A 434 -13.42 57.03 5.03
N SER A 435 -12.59 56.49 4.13
CA SER A 435 -12.45 56.98 2.76
C SER A 435 -13.70 56.80 1.90
N ARG A 436 -14.50 55.75 2.14
CA ARG A 436 -15.80 55.51 1.48
C ARG A 436 -16.81 56.58 1.92
N VAL A 437 -16.98 56.78 3.23
CA VAL A 437 -17.89 57.79 3.80
C VAL A 437 -17.54 59.18 3.30
N ASN A 438 -16.25 59.55 3.31
CA ASN A 438 -15.81 60.87 2.82
C ASN A 438 -16.08 61.07 1.32
N ARG A 439 -15.91 60.03 0.49
CA ARG A 439 -16.26 60.10 -0.94
C ARG A 439 -17.76 60.28 -1.16
N ILE A 440 -18.61 59.60 -0.39
CA ILE A 440 -20.06 59.74 -0.47
C ILE A 440 -20.49 61.15 -0.05
N LYS A 441 -19.93 61.69 1.04
CA LYS A 441 -20.16 63.08 1.47
C LYS A 441 -19.77 64.09 0.38
N LYS A 442 -18.59 63.93 -0.22
CA LYS A 442 -18.05 64.87 -1.23
C LYS A 442 -18.74 64.76 -2.60
N ARG A 443 -19.06 63.55 -3.06
CA ARG A 443 -19.54 63.30 -4.43
C ARG A 443 -21.02 62.98 -4.52
N GLY A 444 -21.70 62.70 -3.41
CA GLY A 444 -23.06 62.16 -3.38
C GLY A 444 -23.10 60.64 -3.58
N SER A 445 -24.15 60.01 -3.07
CA SER A 445 -24.42 58.58 -3.27
C SER A 445 -25.01 58.30 -4.64
N LEU A 446 -24.99 57.03 -5.07
CA LEU A 446 -25.64 56.57 -6.28
C LEU A 446 -27.15 56.84 -6.22
N LEU A 447 -27.79 56.61 -5.07
CA LEU A 447 -29.20 56.93 -4.86
C LEU A 447 -29.51 58.41 -5.11
N LYS A 448 -28.66 59.31 -4.61
CA LYS A 448 -28.85 60.75 -4.76
C LYS A 448 -28.63 61.21 -6.21
N GLN A 449 -27.64 60.66 -6.90
CA GLN A 449 -27.25 61.10 -8.24
C GLN A 449 -28.03 60.43 -9.38
N TYR A 450 -28.42 59.17 -9.20
CA TYR A 450 -29.06 58.35 -10.25
C TYR A 450 -30.29 57.59 -9.71
N PRO A 451 -31.31 58.28 -9.16
CA PRO A 451 -32.46 57.64 -8.50
C PRO A 451 -33.26 56.71 -9.43
N LEU A 452 -33.39 57.04 -10.72
CA LEU A 452 -34.08 56.20 -11.70
C LEU A 452 -33.33 54.88 -11.95
N LEU A 453 -32.00 54.94 -12.01
CA LEU A 453 -31.16 53.75 -12.21
C LEU A 453 -31.23 52.83 -10.98
N CYS A 454 -31.37 53.38 -9.77
CA CYS A 454 -31.52 52.60 -8.54
C CYS A 454 -32.82 51.79 -8.47
N ARG A 455 -33.78 52.03 -9.36
CA ARG A 455 -34.95 51.14 -9.52
C ARG A 455 -34.57 49.78 -10.11
N GLU A 456 -33.46 49.72 -10.85
CA GLU A 456 -32.89 48.46 -11.34
C GLU A 456 -31.95 47.81 -10.32
N TRP A 457 -31.86 48.31 -9.09
CA TRP A 457 -31.08 47.68 -8.04
C TRP A 457 -31.81 46.45 -7.51
N ASP A 458 -31.11 45.33 -7.39
CA ASP A 458 -31.68 44.09 -6.85
C ASP A 458 -31.50 44.11 -5.31
N TYR A 459 -32.51 44.58 -4.58
CA TYR A 459 -32.42 44.79 -3.12
C TYR A 459 -32.33 43.49 -2.33
N ASP A 460 -32.89 42.40 -2.85
CA ASP A 460 -32.86 41.09 -2.17
C ASP A 460 -31.49 40.43 -2.27
N LYS A 461 -30.76 40.65 -3.37
CA LYS A 461 -29.45 40.03 -3.60
C LYS A 461 -28.25 40.87 -3.18
N ASN A 462 -28.45 42.15 -2.88
CA ASN A 462 -27.36 43.04 -2.50
C ASN A 462 -27.36 43.33 -1.00
N LEU A 463 -26.19 43.15 -0.38
CA LEU A 463 -25.98 43.45 1.05
C LEU A 463 -25.67 44.93 1.33
N ILE A 464 -25.54 45.76 0.28
CA ILE A 464 -25.26 47.19 0.41
C ILE A 464 -26.36 47.99 -0.29
N ALA A 465 -26.73 49.13 0.28
CA ALA A 465 -27.74 50.01 -0.31
C ALA A 465 -27.14 50.94 -1.37
N PRO A 466 -27.94 51.42 -2.36
CA PRO A 466 -27.48 52.44 -3.31
C PRO A 466 -27.08 53.77 -2.65
N SER A 467 -27.54 54.04 -1.43
CA SER A 467 -27.13 55.19 -0.61
C SER A 467 -25.69 55.08 -0.10
N GLU A 468 -25.11 53.88 -0.12
CA GLU A 468 -23.83 53.54 0.49
C GLU A 468 -22.68 53.40 -0.52
N VAL A 469 -22.93 53.73 -1.79
CA VAL A 469 -21.94 53.68 -2.87
C VAL A 469 -21.99 54.96 -3.69
N THR A 470 -20.87 55.32 -4.31
CA THR A 470 -20.82 56.44 -5.26
C THR A 470 -21.00 55.94 -6.70
N SER A 471 -21.49 56.79 -7.59
CA SER A 471 -21.67 56.47 -9.02
C SER A 471 -20.39 56.02 -9.71
N GLY A 472 -19.21 56.50 -9.29
CA GLY A 472 -17.91 56.09 -9.84
C GLY A 472 -17.33 54.78 -9.27
N SER A 473 -18.07 54.07 -8.43
CA SER A 473 -17.59 52.86 -7.74
C SER A 473 -17.36 51.69 -8.70
N LYS A 474 -16.25 50.96 -8.53
CA LYS A 474 -16.00 49.65 -9.18
C LYS A 474 -16.67 48.49 -8.44
N CYS A 475 -17.55 48.77 -7.48
CA CYS A 475 -18.28 47.74 -6.74
C CYS A 475 -19.23 47.00 -7.68
N LYS A 476 -19.10 45.67 -7.74
CA LYS A 476 -19.94 44.78 -8.52
C LYS A 476 -21.15 44.36 -7.68
N VAL A 477 -22.33 44.67 -8.19
CA VAL A 477 -23.61 44.46 -7.49
C VAL A 477 -24.62 43.82 -8.43
N TRP A 478 -25.67 43.24 -7.87
CA TRP A 478 -26.79 42.69 -8.62
C TRP A 478 -27.72 43.81 -9.08
N TRP A 479 -28.18 43.68 -10.32
CA TRP A 479 -29.16 44.55 -10.94
C TRP A 479 -30.28 43.70 -11.50
N ILE A 480 -31.50 44.20 -11.47
CA ILE A 480 -32.66 43.62 -12.12
C ILE A 480 -33.19 44.61 -13.14
N CYS A 481 -33.13 44.25 -14.44
CA CYS A 481 -33.66 45.14 -15.48
C CYS A 481 -35.20 45.12 -15.49
N PRO A 482 -35.86 46.06 -16.18
CA PRO A 482 -37.33 46.10 -16.27
C PRO A 482 -37.98 44.84 -16.87
N LYS A 483 -37.23 44.01 -17.61
CA LYS A 483 -37.69 42.71 -18.11
C LYS A 483 -37.51 41.56 -17.10
N GLY A 484 -37.13 41.85 -15.86
CA GLY A 484 -36.96 40.86 -14.79
C GLY A 484 -35.62 40.12 -14.79
N HIS A 485 -34.71 40.37 -15.74
CA HIS A 485 -33.42 39.68 -15.75
C HIS A 485 -32.50 40.21 -14.65
N SER A 486 -32.08 39.33 -13.74
CA SER A 486 -31.11 39.60 -12.68
C SER A 486 -29.67 39.34 -13.18
N TYR A 487 -28.76 40.30 -13.02
CA TYR A 487 -27.37 40.21 -13.47
C TYR A 487 -26.42 41.05 -12.63
N GLN A 488 -25.13 40.67 -12.60
CA GLN A 488 -24.10 41.45 -11.93
C GLN A 488 -23.41 42.43 -12.88
N ALA A 489 -23.22 43.67 -12.42
CA ALA A 489 -22.41 44.68 -13.10
C ALA A 489 -21.80 45.67 -12.10
N ASP A 490 -20.66 46.25 -12.48
CA ASP A 490 -20.01 47.30 -11.67
C ASP A 490 -20.82 48.61 -11.76
N VAL A 491 -20.98 49.31 -10.63
CA VAL A 491 -21.77 50.55 -10.56
C VAL A 491 -21.31 51.59 -11.58
N ASN A 492 -20.00 51.81 -11.73
CA ASN A 492 -19.45 52.77 -12.67
C ASN A 492 -19.68 52.42 -14.16
N LYS A 493 -19.94 51.15 -14.48
CA LYS A 493 -20.32 50.73 -15.84
C LYS A 493 -21.79 51.03 -16.13
N ARG A 494 -22.61 51.23 -15.09
CA ARG A 494 -24.02 51.64 -15.21
C ARG A 494 -24.21 53.15 -15.27
N THR A 495 -23.26 53.93 -14.77
CA THR A 495 -23.34 55.40 -14.64
C THR A 495 -22.32 56.16 -15.50
N GLY A 496 -21.32 55.47 -16.08
CA GLY A 496 -20.28 56.08 -16.90
C GLY A 496 -20.79 56.64 -18.23
N LYS A 497 -19.90 57.31 -18.99
CA LYS A 497 -20.24 58.01 -20.27
C LYS A 497 -20.96 57.13 -21.30
N LYS A 498 -20.70 55.82 -21.29
CA LYS A 498 -21.39 54.82 -22.14
C LYS A 498 -21.96 53.73 -21.23
N PRO A 499 -23.13 53.95 -20.62
CA PRO A 499 -23.66 53.03 -19.62
C PRO A 499 -24.08 51.71 -20.26
N THR A 500 -23.68 50.60 -19.65
CA THR A 500 -24.04 49.26 -20.15
C THR A 500 -25.25 48.73 -19.40
N GLY A 501 -26.35 48.45 -20.09
CA GLY A 501 -27.54 47.82 -19.50
C GLY A 501 -27.43 46.30 -19.38
N CYS A 502 -28.59 45.66 -19.22
CA CYS A 502 -28.71 44.20 -19.09
C CYS A 502 -27.96 43.44 -20.20
N PRO A 503 -27.05 42.52 -19.84
CA PRO A 503 -26.29 41.75 -20.83
C PRO A 503 -27.15 40.75 -21.59
N TYR A 504 -28.27 40.31 -21.00
CA TYR A 504 -29.22 39.41 -21.67
C TYR A 504 -30.08 40.17 -22.69
N CYS A 505 -30.64 41.32 -22.33
CA CYS A 505 -31.40 42.16 -23.25
C CYS A 505 -30.55 42.63 -24.45
N SER A 506 -29.26 42.92 -24.23
CA SER A 506 -28.33 43.32 -25.30
C SER A 506 -27.71 42.16 -26.07
N GLY A 507 -28.05 40.90 -25.74
CA GLY A 507 -27.51 39.71 -26.42
C GLY A 507 -26.03 39.42 -26.15
N ARG A 508 -25.40 40.14 -25.21
CA ARG A 508 -24.00 39.91 -24.80
C ARG A 508 -23.83 38.66 -23.93
N LYS A 509 -24.90 38.24 -23.25
CA LYS A 509 -24.99 36.95 -22.54
C LYS A 509 -26.24 36.21 -22.97
N ILE A 510 -26.16 34.88 -22.97
CA ILE A 510 -27.29 33.99 -23.27
C ILE A 510 -28.03 33.64 -21.97
N LEU A 511 -29.35 33.74 -22.02
CA LEU A 511 -30.31 33.31 -21.02
C LEU A 511 -31.27 32.35 -21.72
N ARG A 512 -31.22 31.08 -21.29
CA ARG A 512 -32.10 30.02 -21.79
C ARG A 512 -33.56 30.39 -21.53
N GLY A 513 -34.43 30.17 -22.51
CA GLY A 513 -35.84 30.56 -22.43
C GLY A 513 -36.10 32.03 -22.80
N TYR A 514 -35.08 32.79 -23.23
CA TYR A 514 -35.25 34.20 -23.58
C TYR A 514 -34.54 34.58 -24.89
N ASN A 515 -33.21 34.52 -24.92
CA ASN A 515 -32.42 35.00 -26.07
C ASN A 515 -31.49 33.93 -26.66
N ASP A 516 -31.61 32.69 -26.21
CA ASP A 516 -30.99 31.55 -26.87
C ASP A 516 -31.66 31.25 -28.22
N LEU A 517 -30.93 30.54 -29.07
CA LEU A 517 -31.33 30.23 -30.44
C LEU A 517 -32.56 29.32 -30.47
N ALA A 518 -32.68 28.36 -29.54
CA ALA A 518 -33.82 27.45 -29.47
C ALA A 518 -35.12 28.19 -29.17
N THR A 519 -35.10 29.07 -28.19
CA THR A 519 -36.29 29.86 -27.84
C THR A 519 -36.66 30.85 -28.95
N ARG A 520 -35.68 31.52 -29.55
CA ARG A 520 -35.97 32.59 -30.53
C ARG A 520 -36.25 32.11 -31.95
N TYR A 521 -35.68 30.98 -32.34
CA TYR A 521 -35.75 30.48 -33.71
C TYR A 521 -35.94 28.95 -33.73
N PRO A 522 -37.07 28.45 -33.20
CA PRO A 522 -37.32 27.01 -33.11
C PRO A 522 -37.27 26.31 -34.48
N THR A 523 -37.78 26.97 -35.53
CA THR A 523 -37.78 26.44 -36.91
C THR A 523 -36.38 26.36 -37.53
N ILE A 524 -35.41 27.11 -37.03
CA ILE A 524 -34.01 27.02 -37.47
C ILE A 524 -33.30 25.90 -36.69
N VAL A 525 -33.62 25.73 -35.41
CA VAL A 525 -33.07 24.65 -34.56
C VAL A 525 -33.49 23.26 -35.02
N GLU A 526 -34.62 23.16 -35.70
CA GLU A 526 -35.04 21.98 -36.43
C GLU A 526 -34.01 21.47 -37.46
N GLU A 527 -33.14 22.33 -37.97
CA GLU A 527 -32.04 21.96 -38.87
C GLU A 527 -30.69 21.85 -38.12
N TRP A 528 -30.69 21.82 -36.79
CA TRP A 528 -29.48 21.68 -35.99
C TRP A 528 -28.96 20.23 -36.02
N ASP A 529 -27.67 20.06 -36.25
CA ASP A 529 -27.03 18.74 -36.19
C ASP A 529 -26.59 18.44 -34.74
N TYR A 530 -27.35 17.62 -34.03
CA TYR A 530 -27.07 17.28 -32.62
C TYR A 530 -25.92 16.30 -32.44
N GLU A 531 -25.55 15.55 -33.48
CA GLU A 531 -24.46 14.59 -33.43
C GLU A 531 -23.10 15.29 -33.61
N LYS A 532 -23.05 16.29 -34.50
CA LYS A 532 -21.80 17.02 -34.81
C LYS A 532 -21.55 18.24 -33.94
N ASN A 533 -22.57 18.80 -33.29
CA ASN A 533 -22.41 19.97 -32.45
C ASN A 533 -22.32 19.61 -30.97
N ILE A 534 -21.16 19.89 -30.38
CA ILE A 534 -20.94 19.77 -28.92
C ILE A 534 -21.74 20.83 -28.15
N ILE A 535 -22.03 21.99 -28.76
CA ILE A 535 -22.82 23.06 -28.13
C ILE A 535 -24.31 22.90 -28.43
N LEU A 536 -25.14 23.07 -27.40
CA LEU A 536 -26.59 23.02 -27.56
C LEU A 536 -27.17 24.35 -28.08
N PRO A 537 -28.27 24.32 -28.85
CA PRO A 537 -28.99 25.51 -29.30
C PRO A 537 -29.49 26.42 -28.15
N THR A 538 -29.68 25.86 -26.95
CA THR A 538 -30.06 26.59 -25.74
C THR A 538 -28.89 27.33 -25.07
N ALA A 539 -27.66 27.09 -25.51
CA ALA A 539 -26.44 27.70 -24.96
C ALA A 539 -25.80 28.74 -25.90
N ILE A 540 -26.43 29.03 -27.04
CA ILE A 540 -25.93 29.94 -28.08
C ILE A 540 -27.06 30.87 -28.55
N GLY A 541 -26.75 32.12 -28.88
CA GLY A 541 -27.74 33.09 -29.38
C GLY A 541 -27.69 33.22 -30.89
N SER A 542 -28.75 33.81 -31.45
CA SER A 542 -28.87 34.03 -32.90
C SER A 542 -27.76 34.89 -33.50
N GLY A 543 -27.16 35.82 -32.73
CA GLY A 543 -26.07 36.68 -33.20
C GLY A 543 -24.67 36.03 -33.17
N SER A 544 -24.56 34.74 -32.83
CA SER A 544 -23.26 34.09 -32.68
C SER A 544 -22.54 33.91 -34.03
N ASN A 545 -21.25 34.25 -34.04
CA ASN A 545 -20.34 33.99 -35.16
C ASN A 545 -19.58 32.66 -35.01
N ARG A 546 -19.89 31.84 -34.00
CA ARG A 546 -19.36 30.48 -33.89
C ARG A 546 -19.98 29.63 -34.99
N LYS A 547 -19.14 28.94 -35.76
CA LYS A 547 -19.60 27.99 -36.76
C LYS A 547 -20.13 26.72 -36.09
N VAL A 548 -21.25 26.22 -36.61
CA VAL A 548 -21.94 25.01 -36.15
C VAL A 548 -22.47 24.26 -37.36
N TRP A 549 -22.72 22.97 -37.17
CA TRP A 549 -23.24 22.08 -38.19
C TRP A 549 -24.76 22.15 -38.28
N TRP A 550 -25.28 22.10 -39.49
CA TRP A 550 -26.69 22.11 -39.80
C TRP A 550 -27.02 20.97 -40.75
N LYS A 551 -28.21 20.41 -40.64
CA LYS A 551 -28.72 19.32 -41.46
C LYS A 551 -30.03 19.73 -42.12
N CYS A 552 -30.06 19.71 -43.45
CA CYS A 552 -31.15 20.31 -44.20
C CYS A 552 -32.35 19.36 -44.18
N LYS A 553 -33.51 19.85 -43.75
CA LYS A 553 -34.73 19.04 -43.77
C LYS A 553 -35.19 18.63 -45.17
N LYS A 554 -34.88 19.45 -46.19
CA LYS A 554 -35.35 19.22 -47.57
C LYS A 554 -34.48 18.22 -48.35
N CYS A 555 -33.16 18.27 -48.17
CA CYS A 555 -32.23 17.46 -48.96
C CYS A 555 -31.32 16.55 -48.13
N GLY A 556 -31.46 16.54 -46.80
CA GLY A 556 -30.69 15.72 -45.87
C GLY A 556 -29.22 16.12 -45.72
N ARG A 557 -28.70 17.00 -46.59
CA ARG A 557 -27.28 17.38 -46.61
C ARG A 557 -26.91 18.24 -45.42
N GLU A 558 -25.68 18.03 -44.97
CA GLU A 558 -25.09 18.73 -43.84
C GLU A 558 -24.14 19.84 -44.30
N TRP A 559 -24.11 20.96 -43.58
CA TRP A 559 -23.19 22.06 -43.85
C TRP A 559 -22.85 22.85 -42.60
N GLU A 560 -21.71 23.53 -42.65
CA GLU A 560 -21.26 24.39 -41.56
C GLU A 560 -21.66 25.86 -41.83
N ALA A 561 -22.31 26.50 -40.86
CA ALA A 561 -22.62 27.93 -40.92
C ALA A 561 -22.77 28.52 -39.51
N THR A 562 -22.64 29.83 -39.36
CA THR A 562 -22.87 30.52 -38.08
C THR A 562 -24.36 30.78 -37.86
N PRO A 563 -24.90 30.71 -36.63
CA PRO A 563 -26.28 31.10 -36.31
C PRO A 563 -26.66 32.50 -36.82
N ASN A 564 -25.73 33.48 -36.72
CA ASN A 564 -25.95 34.85 -37.21
C ASN A 564 -26.30 34.90 -38.69
N LYS A 565 -25.53 34.17 -39.51
CA LYS A 565 -25.81 34.02 -40.94
C LYS A 565 -27.10 33.24 -41.20
N ARG A 566 -27.41 32.21 -40.40
CA ARG A 566 -28.59 31.35 -40.59
C ARG A 566 -29.92 32.03 -40.31
N VAL A 567 -29.92 32.96 -39.36
CA VAL A 567 -31.09 33.75 -38.98
C VAL A 567 -31.31 34.95 -39.91
N GLY A 568 -30.26 35.41 -40.61
CA GLY A 568 -30.35 36.49 -41.60
C GLY A 568 -31.15 36.11 -42.86
N ARG A 569 -31.62 37.13 -43.61
CA ARG A 569 -32.40 36.93 -44.84
C ARG A 569 -31.59 36.18 -45.92
N ASN A 570 -32.21 35.18 -46.56
CA ASN A 570 -31.74 34.45 -47.76
C ASN A 570 -30.51 33.51 -47.62
N GLN A 571 -30.22 32.99 -46.43
CA GLN A 571 -29.08 32.09 -46.17
C GLN A 571 -29.54 30.71 -45.66
N GLY A 572 -30.28 29.96 -46.50
CA GLY A 572 -30.69 28.58 -46.26
C GLY A 572 -29.63 27.55 -46.67
N CYS A 573 -30.02 26.28 -46.75
CA CYS A 573 -29.12 25.21 -47.21
C CYS A 573 -28.45 25.55 -48.56
N PRO A 574 -27.10 25.60 -48.63
CA PRO A 574 -26.38 26.02 -49.83
C PRO A 574 -26.63 25.08 -51.02
N TYR A 575 -26.91 23.80 -50.74
CA TYR A 575 -27.20 22.79 -51.77
C TYR A 575 -28.59 22.95 -52.37
N CYS A 576 -29.58 23.35 -51.58
CA CYS A 576 -30.93 23.64 -52.08
C CYS A 576 -30.96 24.95 -52.88
N ARG A 577 -30.12 25.93 -52.52
CA ARG A 577 -30.02 27.19 -53.27
C ARG A 577 -29.45 26.98 -54.67
N LYS A 578 -28.35 26.23 -54.80
CA LYS A 578 -27.73 25.93 -56.10
C LYS A 578 -28.67 25.23 -57.10
N LYS A 579 -29.65 24.45 -56.63
CA LYS A 579 -30.67 23.82 -57.51
C LYS A 579 -31.74 24.78 -58.05
N LYS A 580 -31.92 25.96 -57.44
CA LYS A 580 -32.88 26.97 -57.91
C LYS A 580 -32.30 27.86 -59.00
N ASP A 581 -30.98 28.04 -59.04
CA ASP A 581 -30.29 28.93 -60.00
C ASP A 581 -29.95 28.23 -61.34
N THR A 582 -30.26 26.93 -61.46
CA THR A 582 -30.00 26.10 -62.66
C THR A 582 -31.30 25.64 -63.34
N LYS A 583 -32.37 26.45 -63.28
CA LYS A 583 -33.63 26.20 -63.98
C LYS A 583 -34.05 27.42 -64.78
#